data_AF-A0AAP0VWE3-F1
#
_entry.id   AF-A0AAP0VWE3-F1
#
_cell.length_a   1.000
_cell.length_b   1.000
_cell.length_c   1.000
_cell.angle_alpha   90.00
_cell.angle_beta   90.00
_cell.angle_gamma   90.00
#
_symmetry.space_group_name_H-M   'P 1'
#
loop_
_entity.id
_entity.type
_entity.pdbx_description
1 polymer ?
#
loop_
_entity_poly.entity_id
_entity_poly.type
_entity_poly.pdbx_seq_one_letter_code
_entity_poly.pdbx_strand_id
1 'polypeptide(L)'
;MYKALSGGDPVRLGQPHFALVYFMVYEKSLFKYRYRGYRMAMMEAGSMYQVAGMVADRLGLENRVWSAFTDTYVSKVLNVDIRTATPLIVQFFGKRND
;
A
#
# COMPACT_ATOMS: atom_id res chain seq x y z
N MET A 1 -11.05 9.85 3.80
CA MET A 1 -10.42 8.58 3.37
C MET A 1 -8.89 8.68 3.33
N TYR A 2 -8.28 9.56 2.53
CA TYR A 2 -6.81 9.61 2.40
C TYR A 2 -6.04 9.93 3.72
N LYS A 3 -6.60 10.75 4.62
CA LYS A 3 -6.03 11.00 5.96
C LYS A 3 -5.85 9.74 6.81
N ALA A 4 -6.64 8.70 6.55
CA ALA A 4 -6.50 7.41 7.22
C ALA A 4 -5.32 6.59 6.69
N LEU A 5 -5.00 6.78 5.41
CA LEU A 5 -3.90 6.09 4.73
C LEU A 5 -2.54 6.75 5.02
N SER A 6 -2.51 8.00 5.50
CA SER A 6 -1.28 8.76 5.76
C SER A 6 -0.79 8.71 7.21
N GLY A 7 -1.44 7.92 8.08
CA GLY A 7 -1.08 7.83 9.51
C GLY A 7 -1.20 9.14 10.30
N GLY A 8 -1.92 10.13 9.78
CA GLY A 8 -2.13 11.41 10.45
C GLY A 8 -1.20 12.55 10.06
N ASP A 9 -0.24 12.39 9.13
CA ASP A 9 0.55 13.50 8.57
C ASP A 9 0.15 13.84 7.13
N PRO A 10 -0.98 14.56 6.93
CA PRO A 10 -1.41 14.99 5.60
C PRO A 10 -0.60 16.18 5.07
N VAL A 11 0.12 16.91 5.93
CA VAL A 11 0.78 18.18 5.56
C VAL A 11 1.99 17.91 4.65
N ARG A 12 2.79 16.88 4.98
CA ARG A 12 3.95 16.49 4.16
C ARG A 12 3.59 15.68 2.91
N LEU A 13 2.40 15.06 2.91
CA LEU A 13 1.93 14.23 1.81
C LEU A 13 1.27 15.06 0.69
N GLY A 14 0.67 16.20 1.03
CA GLY A 14 -0.13 16.99 0.09
C GLY A 14 -1.48 16.35 -0.20
N GLN A 15 -2.00 16.57 -1.42
CA GLN A 15 -3.29 16.04 -1.88
C GLN A 15 -3.09 15.00 -2.99
N PRO A 16 -2.84 13.73 -2.65
CA PRO A 16 -2.81 12.66 -3.65
C PRO A 16 -4.21 12.44 -4.23
N HIS A 17 -4.27 12.10 -5.51
CA HIS A 17 -5.54 11.86 -6.21
C HIS A 17 -6.09 10.46 -5.88
N PHE A 18 -5.21 9.47 -5.82
CA PHE A 18 -5.55 8.11 -5.46
C PHE A 18 -4.39 7.41 -4.74
N ALA A 19 -4.70 6.25 -4.15
CA ALA A 19 -3.72 5.41 -3.48
C ALA A 19 -3.96 3.94 -3.82
N LEU A 20 -2.88 3.18 -3.95
CA LEU A 20 -2.90 1.72 -3.99
C LEU A 20 -2.49 1.20 -2.62
N VAL A 21 -3.28 0.29 -2.06
CA VAL A 21 -2.95 -0.39 -0.80
C VAL A 21 -2.73 -1.86 -1.10
N TYR A 22 -1.51 -2.33 -0.81
CA TYR A 22 -1.11 -3.70 -1.09
C TYR A 22 -1.42 -4.55 0.13
N PHE A 23 -2.27 -5.55 -0.02
CA PHE A 23 -2.64 -6.48 1.06
C PHE A 23 -1.97 -7.84 0.85
N MET A 24 -1.53 -8.44 1.95
CA MET A 24 -1.22 -9.86 2.00
C MET A 24 -2.41 -10.61 2.55
N VAL A 25 -2.86 -11.67 1.86
CA VAL A 25 -3.83 -12.64 2.37
C VAL A 25 -3.06 -13.77 3.07
N TYR A 26 -3.29 -13.94 4.38
CA TYR A 26 -2.49 -14.86 5.20
C TYR A 26 -2.54 -16.29 4.68
N GLU A 27 -3.72 -16.85 4.47
CA GLU A 27 -3.87 -18.24 4.05
C GLU A 27 -3.21 -18.48 2.68
N LYS A 28 -3.40 -17.58 1.72
CA LYS A 28 -2.80 -17.69 0.37
C LYS A 28 -1.28 -17.67 0.41
N SER A 29 -0.68 -16.82 1.24
CA SER A 29 0.77 -16.72 1.29
C SER A 29 1.41 -17.80 2.16
N LEU A 30 0.73 -18.26 3.21
CA LEU A 30 1.28 -19.18 4.20
C LEU A 30 1.02 -20.66 3.91
N PHE A 31 -0.01 -21.03 3.13
CA PHE A 31 -0.39 -22.45 2.99
C PHE A 31 0.74 -23.33 2.44
N LYS A 32 1.46 -22.86 1.41
CA LYS A 32 2.48 -23.66 0.72
C LYS A 32 3.87 -23.58 1.37
N TYR A 33 4.27 -22.38 1.78
CA TYR A 33 5.65 -22.09 2.22
C TYR A 33 5.77 -21.68 3.70
N ARG A 34 4.67 -21.78 4.46
CA ARG A 34 4.59 -21.42 5.88
C ARG A 34 5.18 -20.02 6.11
N TYR A 35 6.00 -19.85 7.15
CA TYR A 35 6.65 -18.58 7.49
C TYR A 35 7.48 -17.97 6.35
N ARG A 36 8.08 -18.79 5.47
CA ARG A 36 8.83 -18.27 4.31
C ARG A 36 7.90 -17.60 3.30
N GLY A 37 6.64 -18.01 3.25
CA GLY A 37 5.59 -17.38 2.47
C GLY A 37 5.33 -15.92 2.85
N TYR A 38 5.43 -15.57 4.14
CA TYR A 38 5.34 -14.18 4.60
C TYR A 38 6.45 -13.31 3.99
N ARG A 39 7.70 -13.81 4.03
CA ARG A 39 8.84 -13.13 3.40
C ARG A 39 8.64 -12.98 1.89
N MET A 40 8.16 -14.03 1.21
CA MET A 40 7.88 -13.99 -0.23
C MET A 40 6.79 -12.95 -0.56
N ALA A 41 5.71 -12.90 0.20
CA ALA A 41 4.63 -11.94 0.00
C ALA A 41 5.11 -10.48 0.14
N MET A 42 6.00 -10.20 1.10
CA MET A 42 6.60 -8.87 1.21
C MET A 42 7.50 -8.52 0.00
N MET A 43 8.29 -9.47 -0.50
CA MET A 43 9.12 -9.26 -1.69
C MET A 43 8.27 -9.07 -2.95
N GLU A 44 7.15 -9.79 -3.06
CA GLU A 44 6.17 -9.64 -4.14
C GLU A 44 5.51 -8.27 -4.09
N ALA A 45 5.06 -7.80 -2.92
CA ALA A 45 4.55 -6.43 -2.79
C ALA A 45 5.60 -5.39 -3.21
N GLY A 46 6.87 -5.64 -2.86
CA GLY A 46 8.07 -4.94 -3.34
C GLY A 46 8.12 -4.77 -4.85
N SER A 47 8.05 -5.87 -5.57
CA SER A 47 8.11 -5.86 -7.03
C SER A 47 6.87 -5.21 -7.65
N MET A 48 5.68 -5.40 -7.06
CA MET A 48 4.43 -4.80 -7.54
C MET A 48 4.45 -3.28 -7.47
N TYR A 49 4.81 -2.67 -6.33
CA TYR A 49 4.81 -1.20 -6.23
C TYR A 49 5.92 -0.57 -7.09
N GLN A 50 7.03 -1.29 -7.32
CA GLN A 50 8.08 -0.85 -8.23
C GLN A 50 7.58 -0.79 -9.67
N VAL A 51 6.85 -1.82 -10.12
CA VAL A 51 6.21 -1.83 -11.44
C VAL A 51 5.18 -0.72 -11.54
N ALA A 52 4.34 -0.52 -10.51
CA ALA A 52 3.37 0.56 -10.49
C ALA A 52 4.04 1.96 -10.57
N GLY A 53 5.17 2.15 -9.89
CA GLY A 53 5.98 3.36 -9.99
C GLY A 53 6.51 3.60 -11.41
N MET A 54 7.11 2.59 -12.04
CA MET A 54 7.60 2.70 -13.42
C MET A 54 6.49 2.96 -14.44
N VAL A 55 5.27 2.50 -14.18
CA VAL A 55 4.10 2.81 -15.03
C VAL A 55 3.63 4.24 -14.77
N ALA A 56 3.58 4.68 -13.52
CA ALA A 56 3.24 6.06 -13.17
C ALA A 56 4.21 7.07 -13.81
N ASP A 57 5.52 6.80 -13.78
CA ASP A 57 6.54 7.65 -14.40
C ASP A 57 6.29 7.81 -15.90
N ARG A 58 5.91 6.73 -16.61
CA ARG A 58 5.57 6.78 -18.04
C ARG A 58 4.28 7.54 -18.33
N LEU A 59 3.36 7.58 -17.37
CA LEU A 59 2.10 8.33 -17.46
C LEU A 59 2.25 9.79 -17.01
N GLY A 60 3.44 10.21 -16.58
CA GLY A 60 3.67 11.55 -16.02
C GLY A 60 2.98 11.76 -14.67
N LEU A 61 2.74 10.68 -13.92
CA LEU A 61 2.21 10.73 -12.57
C LEU A 61 3.36 10.64 -11.56
N GLU A 62 3.22 11.43 -10.51
CA GLU A 62 4.12 11.41 -9.36
C GLU A 62 3.60 10.40 -8.36
N ASN A 63 4.50 9.62 -7.78
CA ASN A 63 4.13 8.57 -6.85
C ASN A 63 5.04 8.57 -5.60
N ARG A 64 4.47 8.14 -4.47
CA ARG A 64 5.21 8.00 -3.21
C ARG A 64 4.76 6.75 -2.47
N VAL A 65 5.70 5.84 -2.26
CA VAL A 65 5.54 4.69 -1.35
C VAL A 65 5.56 5.18 0.09
N TRP A 66 4.64 4.69 0.91
CA TRP A 66 4.37 5.19 2.25
C TRP A 66 4.13 4.03 3.23
N SER A 67 4.98 3.96 4.25
CA SER A 67 4.90 2.97 5.34
C SER A 67 4.33 3.50 6.64
N ALA A 68 4.24 4.83 6.80
CA ALA A 68 3.79 5.47 8.03
C ALA A 68 2.26 5.54 8.11
N PHE A 69 1.60 4.39 8.22
CA PHE A 69 0.15 4.29 8.39
C PHE A 69 -0.20 3.38 9.56
N THR A 70 -1.45 3.41 9.99
CA THR A 70 -1.96 2.54 11.06
C THR A 70 -2.74 1.39 10.44
N ASP A 71 -2.19 0.18 10.45
CA ASP A 71 -2.74 -1.01 9.76
C ASP A 71 -4.19 -1.30 10.13
N THR A 72 -4.52 -1.24 11.43
CA THR A 72 -5.88 -1.46 11.94
C THR A 72 -6.85 -0.41 11.43
N TYR A 73 -6.41 0.84 11.33
CA TYR A 73 -7.26 1.93 10.85
C TYR A 73 -7.47 1.85 9.34
N VAL A 74 -6.42 1.56 8.56
CA VAL A 74 -6.51 1.34 7.12
C VAL A 74 -7.45 0.17 6.80
N SER A 75 -7.29 -0.96 7.51
CA SER A 75 -8.15 -2.14 7.33
C SER A 75 -9.61 -1.83 7.65
N LYS A 76 -9.87 -1.09 8.74
CA LYS A 76 -11.22 -0.68 9.13
C LYS A 76 -11.86 0.26 8.10
N VAL A 77 -11.10 1.22 7.56
CA VAL A 77 -11.61 2.17 6.55
C VAL A 77 -11.91 1.47 5.21
N LEU A 78 -11.13 0.44 4.87
CA LEU A 78 -11.32 -0.34 3.65
C LEU A 78 -12.29 -1.53 3.83
N ASN A 79 -12.89 -1.69 5.02
CA ASN A 79 -13.76 -2.81 5.38
C ASN A 79 -13.12 -4.19 5.11
N VAL A 80 -11.81 -4.31 5.36
CA VAL A 80 -11.06 -5.58 5.24
C VAL A 80 -10.89 -6.19 6.63
N ASP A 81 -11.18 -7.49 6.75
CA ASP A 81 -10.91 -8.22 8.00
C ASP A 81 -9.41 -8.46 8.15
N ILE A 82 -8.81 -7.76 9.11
CA ILE A 82 -7.38 -7.80 9.41
C ILE A 82 -6.87 -9.21 9.78
N ARG A 83 -7.75 -10.11 10.23
CA ARG A 83 -7.40 -11.50 10.56
C ARG A 83 -7.14 -12.33 9.30
N THR A 84 -7.75 -11.94 8.18
CA THR A 84 -7.62 -12.64 6.89
C THR A 84 -6.58 -12.01 5.99
N ALA A 85 -6.51 -10.67 5.98
CA ALA A 85 -5.58 -9.93 5.15
C ALA A 85 -5.08 -8.68 5.86
N THR A 86 -3.77 -8.44 5.79
CA THR A 86 -3.13 -7.26 6.38
C THR A 86 -2.63 -6.33 5.29
N PRO A 87 -2.79 -5.00 5.43
CA PRO A 87 -2.09 -4.06 4.58
C PRO A 87 -0.59 -4.21 4.82
N LEU A 88 0.20 -4.13 3.75
CA LEU A 88 1.67 -4.19 3.80
C LEU A 88 2.28 -2.81 3.55
N ILE A 89 1.77 -2.11 2.54
CA ILE A 89 2.27 -0.79 2.14
C ILE A 89 1.18 -0.01 1.42
N VAL A 90 1.25 1.32 1.52
CA VAL A 90 0.42 2.24 0.75
C VAL A 90 1.29 2.95 -0.27
N GLN A 91 0.81 3.14 -1.49
CA GLN A 91 1.47 3.96 -2.51
C GLN A 91 0.50 5.02 -3.00
N PHE A 92 0.87 6.28 -2.81
CA PHE A 92 0.09 7.43 -3.25
C PHE A 92 0.49 7.84 -4.65
N PHE A 93 -0.48 8.33 -5.42
CA PHE A 93 -0.30 8.82 -6.78
C PHE A 93 -1.01 10.17 -6.96
N GLY A 94 -0.44 11.02 -7.79
CA GLY A 94 -1.01 12.31 -8.14
C GLY A 94 -0.19 13.02 -9.19
N LYS A 95 -0.41 14.33 -9.34
CA LYS A 95 0.44 15.22 -10.13
C LYS A 95 1.11 16.21 -9.20
N ARG A 96 2.37 16.52 -9.49
CA ARG A 96 3.11 17.62 -8.85
C ARG A 96 2.84 18.87 -9.68
N ASN A 97 1.83 19.63 -9.23
CA ASN A 97 1.23 20.85 -9.82
C ASN A 97 0.06 20.60 -10.81
N ASP A 98 -1.13 21.09 -10.45
CA ASP A 98 -1.49 22.51 -10.67
C ASP A 98 -1.21 23.31 -9.38
#